data_AF-A0AAV5CQM8-F1
#
_entry.id   AF-A0AAV5CQM8-F1
#
_cell.length_a   1.000
_cell.length_b   1.000
_cell.length_c   1.000
_cell.angle_alpha   90.00
_cell.angle_beta   90.00
_cell.angle_gamma   90.00
#
_symmetry.space_group_name_H-M   'P 1'
#
loop_
_entity.id
_entity.type
_entity.pdbx_description
1 polymer ?
#
loop_
_entity_poly.entity_id
_entity_poly.type
_entity_poly.pdbx_seq_one_letter_code
_entity_poly.pdbx_strand_id
1 'polypeptide(L)'
;MIWLGDLNYRMSLSYEDTRTLLEENDWDALLEKDQLIIEREAGRVFRGWKEGKISFAPTYKYTHNSDAYAGETVKSKKKRRTPAWCDRILWNGDGIEQLQYLRGESRFSDHRPVCSVFAVEVDANNVSSKIKRGYYSVTSRMGNDKPTLTQRHVLCEPSS
;
A
#
# COMPACT_ATOMS: atom_id res chain seq x y z
N MET A 1 -8.38 15.85 0.13
CA MET A 1 -7.09 15.76 0.84
C MET A 1 -6.58 14.33 0.84
N ILE A 2 -5.29 14.13 0.61
CA ILE A 2 -4.62 12.83 0.69
C ILE A 2 -3.55 12.93 1.79
N TRP A 3 -3.50 11.94 2.68
CA TRP A 3 -2.53 11.82 3.77
C TRP A 3 -1.80 10.49 3.64
N LEU A 4 -0.47 10.51 3.64
CA LEU A 4 0.35 9.31 3.51
C LEU A 4 1.62 9.36 4.33
N GLY A 5 2.11 8.19 4.73
CA GLY A 5 3.39 8.03 5.40
C GLY A 5 3.47 6.77 6.25
N ASP A 6 4.60 6.62 6.96
CA ASP A 6 4.74 5.66 8.06
C ASP A 6 4.00 6.19 9.28
N LEU A 7 2.78 5.69 9.50
CA LEU A 7 1.94 6.02 10.65
C LEU A 7 2.30 5.18 11.89
N ASN A 8 3.15 4.17 11.73
CA ASN A 8 3.71 3.33 12.79
C ASN A 8 2.70 2.58 13.68
N TYR A 9 1.44 2.45 13.25
CA TYR A 9 0.47 1.57 13.89
C TYR A 9 0.89 0.10 13.71
N ARG A 10 0.67 -0.71 14.74
CA ARG A 10 1.14 -2.10 14.81
C ARG A 10 -0.04 -3.08 14.90
N MET A 11 0.29 -4.36 14.81
CA MET A 11 -0.65 -5.44 15.08
C MET A 11 -0.89 -5.59 16.58
N SER A 12 -2.14 -5.76 16.98
CA SER A 12 -2.56 -6.10 18.35
C SER A 12 -2.53 -7.61 18.60
N LEU A 13 -1.53 -8.29 18.05
CA LEU A 13 -1.32 -9.74 18.16
C LEU A 13 0.10 -10.06 18.62
N SER A 14 0.28 -11.26 19.18
CA SER A 14 1.61 -11.80 19.39
C SER A 14 2.30 -12.06 18.04
N TYR A 15 3.63 -12.18 18.05
CA TYR A 15 4.36 -12.52 16.82
C TYR A 15 3.95 -13.90 16.30
N GLU A 16 3.78 -14.86 17.21
CA GLU A 16 3.37 -16.23 16.90
C GLU A 16 2.01 -16.27 16.19
N ASP A 17 0.99 -15.62 16.75
CA ASP A 17 -0.35 -15.62 16.15
C ASP A 17 -0.36 -14.88 14.80
N THR A 18 0.37 -13.76 14.73
CA THR A 18 0.54 -13.01 13.48
C THR A 18 1.17 -13.89 12.40
N ARG A 19 2.16 -14.71 12.78
CA ARG A 19 2.87 -15.60 11.85
C ARG A 19 1.94 -16.68 11.28
N THR A 20 1.11 -17.30 12.13
CA THR A 20 0.15 -18.31 11.68
C THR A 20 -0.76 -17.75 10.58
N LEU A 21 -1.35 -16.57 10.82
CA LEU A 21 -2.24 -15.93 9.84
C LEU A 21 -1.49 -15.46 8.58
N LEU A 22 -0.23 -15.04 8.71
CA LEU A 22 0.62 -14.69 7.56
C LEU A 22 0.89 -15.91 6.66
N GLU A 23 1.17 -17.08 7.25
CA GLU A 23 1.42 -18.32 6.52
C GLU A 23 0.15 -18.79 5.77
N GLU A 24 -1.03 -18.48 6.31
CA GLU A 24 -2.34 -18.73 5.69
C GLU A 24 -2.75 -17.66 4.66
N ASN A 25 -2.01 -16.55 4.57
CA ASN A 25 -2.36 -15.35 3.82
C ASN A 25 -3.74 -14.77 4.17
N ASP A 26 -4.18 -14.93 5.42
CA ASP A 26 -5.46 -14.40 5.90
C ASP A 26 -5.32 -12.92 6.30
N TRP A 27 -5.31 -12.06 5.29
CA TRP A 27 -5.18 -10.62 5.47
C TRP A 27 -6.37 -10.01 6.20
N ASP A 28 -7.58 -10.52 5.95
CA ASP A 28 -8.78 -9.96 6.55
C ASP A 28 -8.76 -10.21 8.08
N ALA A 29 -8.41 -11.43 8.54
CA ALA A 29 -8.26 -11.73 9.97
C ALA A 29 -7.12 -10.94 10.65
N LEU A 30 -6.02 -10.70 9.94
CA LEU A 30 -4.93 -9.84 10.42
C LEU A 30 -5.39 -8.38 10.56
N LEU A 31 -6.08 -7.85 9.56
CA LEU A 31 -6.53 -6.45 9.53
C LEU A 31 -7.55 -6.15 10.65
N GLU A 32 -8.34 -7.11 11.11
CA GLU A 32 -9.17 -6.95 12.31
C GLU A 32 -8.36 -6.59 13.57
N LYS A 33 -7.07 -6.93 13.60
CA LYS A 33 -6.18 -6.69 14.73
C LYS A 33 -5.20 -5.53 14.47
N ASP A 34 -5.33 -4.84 13.33
CA ASP A 34 -4.55 -3.64 12.99
C ASP A 34 -4.98 -2.46 13.88
N GLN A 35 -4.02 -1.85 14.58
CA GLN A 35 -4.33 -0.76 15.50
C GLN A 35 -4.94 0.46 14.79
N LEU A 36 -4.53 0.80 13.56
CA LEU A 36 -5.11 1.97 12.88
C LEU A 36 -6.60 1.71 12.56
N ILE A 37 -6.94 0.52 12.08
CA ILE A 37 -8.34 0.13 11.83
C ILE A 37 -9.15 0.22 13.13
N ILE A 38 -8.67 -0.41 14.21
CA ILE A 38 -9.34 -0.40 15.52
C ILE A 38 -9.56 1.03 16.03
N GLU A 39 -8.54 1.89 15.95
CA GLU A 39 -8.61 3.28 16.42
C GLU A 39 -9.57 4.13 15.56
N ARG A 40 -9.65 3.84 14.25
CA ARG A 40 -10.58 4.51 13.32
C ARG A 40 -12.02 4.08 13.54
N GLU A 41 -12.26 2.79 13.72
CA GLU A 41 -13.60 2.23 14.01
C GLU A 41 -14.14 2.74 15.33
N ALA A 42 -13.27 2.90 16.34
CA ALA A 42 -13.64 3.54 17.59
C ALA A 42 -13.78 5.07 17.52
N GLY A 43 -13.55 5.66 16.34
CA GLY A 43 -13.64 7.11 16.12
C GLY A 43 -12.61 7.91 16.93
N ARG A 44 -11.46 7.34 17.29
CA ARG A 44 -10.42 8.07 18.06
C ARG A 44 -9.49 8.88 17.14
N VAL A 45 -9.26 8.40 15.93
CA VAL A 45 -8.37 9.02 14.93
C VAL A 45 -9.01 9.05 13.55
N PHE A 46 -8.53 9.94 12.68
CA PHE A 46 -8.91 10.00 11.26
C PHE A 46 -10.43 9.94 10.98
N ARG A 47 -11.25 10.61 11.81
CA ARG A 47 -12.70 10.71 11.60
C ARG A 47 -13.04 11.27 10.22
N GLY A 48 -13.92 10.60 9.48
CA GLY A 48 -14.31 11.00 8.13
C GLY A 48 -13.29 10.68 7.03
N TRP A 49 -12.10 10.17 7.38
CA TRP A 49 -11.13 9.71 6.39
C TRP A 49 -11.43 8.28 5.93
N LYS A 50 -11.19 8.04 4.66
CA LYS A 50 -11.33 6.78 3.95
C LYS A 50 -9.95 6.17 3.72
N GLU A 51 -9.92 4.84 3.63
CA GLU A 51 -8.75 4.05 3.23
C GLU A 51 -9.25 2.89 2.37
N GLY A 52 -8.46 2.47 1.38
CA GLY A 52 -8.83 1.38 0.48
C GLY A 52 -8.73 0.03 1.15
N LYS A 53 -9.35 -0.98 0.53
CA LYS A 53 -9.13 -2.37 0.93
C LYS A 53 -7.63 -2.68 0.78
N ILE A 54 -7.00 -3.06 1.88
CA ILE A 54 -5.65 -3.61 1.88
C ILE A 54 -5.76 -5.09 1.48
N SER A 55 -5.12 -5.46 0.38
CA SER A 55 -5.09 -6.84 -0.13
C SER A 55 -3.66 -7.34 -0.34
N PHE A 56 -2.70 -6.72 0.36
CA PHE A 56 -1.28 -7.01 0.28
C PHE A 56 -0.70 -7.28 1.68
N ALA A 57 0.35 -8.09 1.72
CA ALA A 57 1.01 -8.47 2.97
C ALA A 57 1.65 -7.25 3.69
N PRO A 58 1.83 -7.31 5.02
CA PRO A 58 2.45 -6.26 5.83
C PRO A 58 3.72 -5.66 5.22
N THR A 59 3.92 -4.36 5.42
CA THR A 59 5.01 -3.62 4.77
C THR A 59 6.27 -3.54 5.62
N TYR A 60 6.17 -3.86 6.90
CA TYR A 60 7.24 -3.80 7.90
C TYR A 60 7.17 -5.05 8.79
N LYS A 61 8.25 -5.59 9.38
CA LYS A 61 9.67 -5.27 9.18
C LYS A 61 10.36 -6.38 8.41
N TYR A 62 11.05 -6.05 7.33
CA TYR A 62 11.82 -7.00 6.55
C TYR A 62 13.28 -7.10 7.00
N THR A 63 13.88 -8.27 6.78
CA THR A 63 15.34 -8.41 6.84
C THR A 63 15.96 -7.71 5.64
N HIS A 64 17.13 -7.10 5.82
CA HIS A 64 17.81 -6.35 4.77
C HIS A 64 18.01 -7.20 3.51
N ASN A 65 17.62 -6.65 2.35
CA ASN A 65 17.71 -7.31 1.04
C ASN A 65 17.05 -8.71 0.97
N SER A 66 15.96 -8.93 1.71
CA SER A 66 15.25 -10.21 1.79
C SER A 66 13.74 -10.02 1.88
N ASP A 67 12.98 -11.03 1.45
CA ASP A 67 11.51 -11.11 1.63
C ASP A 67 11.12 -11.76 2.96
N ALA A 68 12.08 -12.21 3.76
CA ALA A 68 11.82 -12.73 5.10
C ALA A 68 11.57 -11.59 6.09
N TYR A 69 10.52 -11.69 6.91
CA TYR A 69 10.33 -10.75 8.00
C TYR A 69 11.45 -10.88 9.03
N ALA A 70 11.85 -9.76 9.65
CA ALA A 70 12.96 -9.66 10.59
C ALA A 70 12.78 -10.45 11.90
N GLY A 71 11.68 -11.19 12.05
CA GLY A 71 11.45 -12.14 13.15
C GLY A 71 11.76 -13.60 12.80
N GLU A 72 11.87 -13.95 11.52
CA GLU A 72 12.03 -15.34 11.07
C GLU A 72 13.46 -15.87 11.26
N THR A 73 14.46 -15.00 11.12
CA THR A 73 15.88 -15.38 11.06
C THR A 73 16.63 -15.18 12.38
N VAL A 74 15.97 -14.63 13.41
CA VAL A 74 16.66 -14.19 14.62
C VAL A 74 16.57 -15.22 15.75
N LYS A 75 17.72 -15.82 16.11
CA LYS A 75 17.86 -16.76 17.24
C LYS A 75 17.50 -16.16 18.62
N SER A 76 17.39 -14.84 18.72
CA SER A 76 17.06 -14.11 19.95
C SER A 76 15.71 -13.40 19.85
N LYS A 77 14.77 -13.79 20.74
CA LYS A 77 13.44 -13.17 20.86
C LYS A 77 13.49 -11.63 21.08
N LYS A 78 14.60 -11.08 21.56
CA LYS A 78 14.75 -9.64 21.92
C LYS A 78 14.74 -8.67 20.73
N LYS A 79 14.99 -9.12 19.50
CA LYS A 79 14.97 -8.25 18.29
C LYS A 79 13.79 -8.53 17.36
N ARG A 80 12.88 -9.42 17.77
CA ARG A 80 11.74 -9.84 16.96
C ARG A 80 10.72 -8.70 16.88
N ARG A 81 10.32 -8.33 15.66
CA ARG A 81 9.23 -7.38 15.39
C ARG A 81 8.10 -8.12 14.72
N THR A 82 6.89 -7.94 15.25
CA THR A 82 5.66 -8.40 14.62
C THR A 82 5.47 -7.66 13.30
N PRO A 83 5.24 -8.36 12.18
CA PRO A 83 4.91 -7.71 10.92
C PRO A 83 3.69 -6.79 11.06
N ALA A 84 3.68 -5.64 10.37
CA ALA A 84 2.61 -4.64 10.47
C ALA A 84 2.50 -3.79 9.18
N TRP A 85 1.31 -3.21 8.97
CA TRP A 85 1.07 -2.18 7.95
C TRP A 85 1.33 -0.80 8.54
N CYS A 86 2.60 -0.44 8.64
CA CYS A 86 3.03 0.87 9.14
C CYS A 86 2.80 1.98 8.08
N ASP A 87 2.96 1.64 6.81
CA ASP A 87 2.92 2.58 5.69
C ASP A 87 1.49 2.66 5.11
N ARG A 88 0.83 3.81 5.25
CA ARG A 88 -0.61 3.95 4.97
C ARG A 88 -0.92 5.16 4.10
N ILE A 89 -1.98 5.05 3.30
CA ILE A 89 -2.49 6.14 2.45
C ILE A 89 -4.00 6.29 2.71
N LEU A 90 -4.39 7.43 3.27
CA LEU A 90 -5.78 7.79 3.58
C LEU A 90 -6.20 9.01 2.78
N TRP A 91 -7.49 9.19 2.58
CA TRP A 91 -8.04 10.40 1.95
C TRP A 91 -9.33 10.86 2.60
N ASN A 92 -9.64 12.14 2.45
CA ASN A 92 -10.89 12.75 2.89
C ASN A 92 -11.30 13.84 1.90
N GLY A 93 -12.59 13.98 1.66
CA GLY A 93 -13.19 14.91 0.69
C GLY A 93 -14.02 14.19 -0.37
N ASP A 94 -14.86 14.98 -1.02
CA ASP A 94 -15.71 14.55 -2.12
C ASP A 94 -14.95 14.55 -3.45
N GLY A 95 -15.45 13.83 -4.44
CA GLY A 95 -14.83 13.73 -5.77
C GLY A 95 -13.49 12.99 -5.79
N ILE A 96 -13.11 12.29 -4.73
CA ILE A 96 -11.88 11.49 -4.65
C ILE A 96 -12.23 10.00 -4.61
N GLU A 97 -11.86 9.29 -5.66
CA GLU A 97 -12.01 7.83 -5.79
C GLU A 97 -10.63 7.17 -5.83
N GLN A 98 -10.40 6.19 -4.96
CA GLN A 98 -9.18 5.40 -4.99
C GLN A 98 -9.35 4.22 -5.95
N LEU A 99 -8.52 4.17 -6.98
CA LEU A 99 -8.56 3.15 -8.03
C LEU A 99 -7.66 1.95 -7.72
N GLN A 100 -6.52 2.20 -7.06
CA GLN A 100 -5.54 1.16 -6.72
C GLN A 100 -4.91 1.45 -5.36
N TYR A 101 -4.58 0.39 -4.63
CA TYR A 101 -3.81 0.44 -3.40
C TYR A 101 -2.90 -0.78 -3.33
N LEU A 102 -1.60 -0.57 -3.52
CA LEU A 102 -0.65 -1.64 -3.80
C LEU A 102 0.63 -1.48 -2.97
N ARG A 103 1.29 -2.61 -2.75
CA ARG A 103 2.65 -2.68 -2.22
C ARG A 103 3.62 -2.97 -3.36
N GLY A 104 4.77 -2.29 -3.37
CA GLY A 104 5.89 -2.61 -4.25
C GLY A 104 6.92 -3.51 -3.56
N GLU A 105 7.68 -4.27 -4.34
CA GLU A 105 8.61 -5.31 -3.84
C GLU A 105 10.07 -4.84 -3.72
N SER A 106 10.29 -3.53 -3.59
CA SER A 106 11.65 -3.00 -3.42
C SER A 106 12.25 -3.41 -2.07
N ARG A 107 13.49 -3.92 -2.10
CA ARG A 107 14.20 -4.45 -0.92
C ARG A 107 15.29 -3.51 -0.36
N PHE A 108 15.32 -2.25 -0.81
CA PHE A 108 16.31 -1.26 -0.37
C PHE A 108 16.15 -0.83 1.10
N SER A 109 14.94 -1.01 1.66
CA SER A 109 14.59 -0.69 3.04
C SER A 109 14.06 -1.94 3.76
N ASP A 110 13.97 -1.88 5.09
CA ASP A 110 13.20 -2.82 5.90
C ASP A 110 11.68 -2.57 5.82
N HIS A 111 11.27 -1.53 5.10
CA HIS A 111 9.91 -1.30 4.63
C HIS A 111 9.74 -1.63 3.14
N ARG A 112 8.54 -2.08 2.77
CA ARG A 112 8.10 -2.18 1.37
C ARG A 112 7.34 -0.92 0.98
N PRO A 113 7.65 -0.28 -0.17
CA PRO A 113 6.96 0.93 -0.60
C PRO A 113 5.47 0.66 -0.84
N VAL A 114 4.63 1.63 -0.52
CA VAL A 114 3.18 1.59 -0.77
C VAL A 114 2.81 2.67 -1.78
N CYS A 115 1.96 2.32 -2.74
CA CYS A 115 1.46 3.25 -3.74
C CYS A 115 -0.06 3.19 -3.85
N SER A 116 -0.64 4.30 -4.30
CA SER A 116 -2.06 4.36 -4.58
C SER A 116 -2.32 5.27 -5.78
N VAL A 117 -3.34 4.92 -6.55
CA VAL A 117 -3.81 5.70 -7.71
C VAL A 117 -5.20 6.23 -7.38
N PHE A 118 -5.42 7.51 -7.64
CA PHE A 118 -6.70 8.19 -7.39
C PHE A 118 -7.24 8.81 -8.68
N ALA A 119 -8.56 8.74 -8.87
CA ALA A 119 -9.31 9.67 -9.71
C ALA A 119 -9.81 10.82 -8.84
N VAL A 120 -9.58 12.06 -9.28
CA VAL A 120 -9.97 13.27 -8.55
C VAL A 120 -10.75 14.17 -9.49
N GLU A 121 -11.99 14.47 -9.12
CA GLU A 121 -12.82 15.47 -9.79
C GLU A 121 -12.27 16.88 -9.51
N VAL A 122 -12.23 17.70 -10.56
CA VAL A 122 -11.70 19.07 -10.49
C VAL A 122 -12.65 19.99 -11.22
N ASP A 123 -13.21 20.98 -10.52
CA ASP A 123 -14.03 22.01 -11.14
C ASP A 123 -13.17 22.99 -11.93
N ALA A 124 -13.39 23.06 -13.24
CA ALA A 124 -12.63 23.93 -14.13
C ALA A 124 -13.08 25.41 -14.12
N ASN A 125 -14.01 25.79 -13.22
CA ASN A 125 -14.74 27.07 -13.28
C ASN A 125 -13.93 28.32 -12.89
N ASN A 126 -12.60 28.25 -12.85
CA ASN A 126 -11.75 29.45 -12.72
C ASN A 126 -10.37 29.33 -13.41
N VAL A 127 -10.19 28.41 -14.37
CA VAL A 127 -8.95 28.33 -15.14
C VAL A 127 -9.20 28.80 -16.56
N SER A 128 -9.02 30.11 -16.77
CA SER A 128 -8.77 30.68 -18.09
C SER A 128 -7.66 29.88 -18.78
N SER A 129 -8.04 29.13 -19.81
CA SER A 129 -7.20 28.53 -20.86
C SER A 129 -6.11 27.51 -20.46
N LYS A 130 -6.28 26.29 -21.01
CA LYS A 130 -5.31 25.17 -21.15
C LYS A 130 -5.16 24.19 -19.98
N ILE A 131 -6.23 23.47 -19.63
CA ILE A 131 -6.09 22.18 -18.94
C ILE A 131 -5.75 21.10 -19.98
N LYS A 132 -4.47 20.70 -20.03
CA LYS A 132 -4.05 19.45 -20.68
C LYS A 132 -4.51 18.29 -19.79
N ARG A 133 -5.21 17.30 -20.35
CA ARG A 133 -5.46 16.02 -19.68
C ARG A 133 -4.11 15.33 -19.45
N GLY A 134 -3.64 15.32 -18.21
CA GLY A 134 -2.43 14.64 -17.80
C GLY A 134 -2.77 13.50 -16.86
N TYR A 135 -2.62 12.26 -17.31
CA TYR A 135 -2.42 11.13 -16.40
C TYR A 135 -1.02 11.28 -15.83
N TYR A 136 -0.88 11.59 -14.54
CA TYR A 136 0.42 11.54 -13.87
C TYR A 136 0.69 10.10 -13.46
N SER A 137 1.18 9.26 -14.39
CA SER A 137 1.82 8.02 -14.00
C SER A 137 3.24 8.33 -13.55
N VAL A 138 3.60 7.91 -12.33
CA VAL A 138 5.00 7.87 -11.89
C VAL A 138 5.66 6.64 -12.52
N THR A 139 5.74 6.63 -13.85
CA THR A 139 6.53 5.67 -14.63
C THR A 139 7.11 6.39 -15.83
N SER A 140 7.99 7.35 -15.61
CA SER A 140 8.76 8.00 -16.69
C SER A 140 10.09 8.54 -16.15
N ARG A 141 10.98 7.61 -15.81
CA ARG A 141 12.41 7.81 -16.02
C ARG A 141 12.89 6.64 -16.87
N MET A 142 12.73 6.74 -18.18
CA MET A 142 13.69 6.30 -19.22
C MET A 142 13.11 6.72 -20.58
N GLY A 143 13.91 7.47 -21.35
CA GLY A 143 13.92 7.47 -22.82
C GLY A 143 12.67 7.90 -23.59
N ASN A 144 12.78 9.00 -24.33
CA ASN A 144 11.92 9.33 -25.47
C ASN A 144 11.81 8.15 -26.45
N ASP A 145 10.59 7.79 -26.86
CA ASP A 145 10.20 7.62 -28.28
C ASP A 145 8.67 7.54 -28.42
N LYS A 146 8.15 8.06 -29.55
CA LYS A 146 6.72 8.35 -29.82
C LYS A 146 5.86 7.08 -29.99
N PRO A 147 4.51 7.19 -29.83
CA PRO A 147 3.62 6.04 -29.75
C PRO A 147 3.21 5.52 -31.13
N THR A 148 3.38 4.22 -31.35
CA THR A 148 2.74 3.49 -32.45
C THR A 148 1.54 2.73 -31.89
N LEU A 149 0.35 3.05 -32.37
CA LEU A 149 -0.86 2.27 -32.12
C LEU A 149 -0.72 0.92 -32.82
N THR A 150 -0.71 -0.19 -32.08
CA THR A 150 -1.11 -1.51 -32.61
C THR A 150 -1.59 -2.45 -31.50
N GLN A 151 -2.88 -2.78 -31.59
CA GLN A 151 -3.50 -4.10 -31.52
C GLN A 151 -3.27 -5.01 -30.29
N ARG A 152 -4.41 -5.42 -29.71
CA ARG A 152 -4.59 -6.54 -28.77
C ARG A 152 -3.76 -7.78 -29.18
N HIS A 153 -3.07 -8.38 -28.23
CA HIS A 153 -2.89 -9.83 -28.19
C HIS A 153 -2.79 -10.35 -26.75
N VAL A 154 -3.57 -11.42 -26.53
CA VAL A 154 -3.60 -12.30 -25.36
C VAL A 154 -2.41 -13.28 -25.46
N LEU A 155 -2.10 -13.96 -24.35
CA LEU A 155 -1.20 -15.12 -24.16
C LEU A 155 0.23 -14.72 -23.75
N CYS A 156 0.91 -15.39 -22.80
CA CYS A 156 0.86 -16.80 -22.44
C CYS A 156 1.42 -17.02 -21.02
N GLU A 157 0.86 -18.01 -20.32
CA GLU A 157 1.45 -18.75 -19.19
C GLU A 157 2.88 -19.22 -19.49
N PRO A 158 3.70 -19.56 -18.47
CA PRO A 158 4.70 -20.59 -18.61
C PRO A 158 4.43 -21.77 -17.66
N SER A 159 4.32 -22.94 -18.28
CA SER A 159 4.52 -24.23 -17.65
C SER A 159 6.02 -24.52 -17.46
N SER A 160 6.32 -25.24 -16.39
CA SER A 160 7.40 -26.23 -16.29
C SER A 160 6.92 -27.33 -15.36
#